data_AF-U1F7T4-F1
#
_entry.id   AF-U1F7T4-F1
#
_cell.length_a   1.000
_cell.length_b   1.000
_cell.length_c   1.000
_cell.angle_alpha   90.00
_cell.angle_beta   90.00
_cell.angle_gamma   90.00
#
_symmetry.space_group_name_H-M   'P 1'
#
loop_
_entity.id
_entity.type
_entity.pdbx_description
1 polymer ?
#
loop_
_entity_poly.entity_id
_entity_poly.type
_entity_poly.pdbx_seq_one_letter_code
_entity_poly.pdbx_strand_id
1 'polypeptide(L)'
;SEQARLLSERTREAMWAGITQIRPGNRIGDVSAAVQASVESWDHPYGIVCEYTGHGIGTEMHMDPDVPNWGRPGRGARITEGMCLCVEPMVTLGDDENDVLDDEWTVRTIDGSWAAHWENTVAVTPGGLWVLTEPDGGQAELEARGVPFAPLC
;
A
#
# COMPACT_ATOMS: atom_id res chain seq x y z
N SER A 1 -12.91 -17.05 -9.07
CA SER A 1 -12.57 -17.10 -10.52
C SER A 1 -11.09 -16.79 -10.68
N GLU A 2 -10.50 -17.05 -11.85
CA GLU A 2 -9.10 -16.69 -12.12
C GLU A 2 -8.86 -15.18 -12.04
N GLN A 3 -9.77 -14.36 -12.59
CA GLN A 3 -9.68 -12.90 -12.51
C GLN A 3 -9.64 -12.38 -11.08
N ALA A 4 -10.46 -12.91 -10.16
CA ALA A 4 -10.45 -12.50 -8.77
C ALA A 4 -9.15 -12.90 -8.04
N ARG A 5 -8.58 -14.06 -8.38
CA ARG A 5 -7.26 -14.48 -7.87
C ARG A 5 -6.17 -13.51 -8.35
N LEU A 6 -6.14 -13.22 -9.64
CA LEU A 6 -5.17 -12.29 -10.23
C LEU A 6 -5.31 -10.88 -9.69
N LEU A 7 -6.54 -10.38 -9.50
CA LEU A 7 -6.80 -9.09 -8.86
C LEU A 7 -6.15 -9.02 -7.47
N SER A 8 -6.41 -10.01 -6.62
CA SER A 8 -5.84 -10.07 -5.27
C SER A 8 -4.30 -10.15 -5.30
N GLU A 9 -3.73 -10.99 -6.16
CA GLU A 9 -2.28 -11.11 -6.32
C GLU A 9 -1.64 -9.79 -6.80
N ARG A 10 -2.24 -9.13 -7.78
CA ARG A 10 -1.75 -7.86 -8.31
C ARG A 10 -1.85 -6.71 -7.29
N THR A 11 -2.89 -6.74 -6.45
CA THR A 11 -3.04 -5.79 -5.34
C THR A 11 -1.95 -6.00 -4.29
N ARG A 12 -1.67 -7.26 -3.93
CA ARG A 12 -0.55 -7.62 -3.05
C ARG A 12 0.79 -7.17 -3.63
N GLU A 13 1.03 -7.40 -4.92
CA GLU A 13 2.26 -6.93 -5.58
C GLU A 13 2.40 -5.41 -5.58
N ALA A 14 1.29 -4.67 -5.79
CA ALA A 14 1.29 -3.21 -5.73
C ALA A 14 1.61 -2.69 -4.33
N MET A 15 1.06 -3.31 -3.29
CA MET A 15 1.39 -2.98 -1.89
C MET A 15 2.89 -3.14 -1.65
N TRP A 16 3.47 -4.29 -2.04
CA TRP A 16 4.90 -4.53 -1.89
C TRP A 16 5.76 -3.59 -2.73
N ALA A 17 5.33 -3.24 -3.94
CA ALA A 17 6.00 -2.23 -4.76
C ALA A 17 6.10 -0.89 -4.02
N GLY A 18 5.03 -0.46 -3.36
CA GLY A 18 5.03 0.70 -2.45
C GLY A 18 6.03 0.54 -1.30
N ILE A 19 5.97 -0.60 -0.59
CA ILE A 19 6.87 -0.90 0.55
C ILE A 19 8.35 -0.79 0.15
N THR A 20 8.73 -1.21 -1.08
CA THR A 20 10.12 -1.09 -1.54
C THR A 20 10.66 0.34 -1.59
N GLN A 21 9.77 1.34 -1.63
CA GLN A 21 10.15 2.76 -1.62
C GLN A 21 10.19 3.37 -0.21
N ILE A 22 9.85 2.60 0.83
CA ILE A 22 9.98 3.06 2.21
C ILE A 22 11.45 3.00 2.61
N ARG A 23 12.07 4.17 2.75
CA ARG A 23 13.43 4.30 3.30
C ARG A 23 13.66 5.74 3.77
N PRO A 24 14.53 5.96 4.78
CA PRO A 24 14.89 7.30 5.20
C PRO A 24 15.34 8.18 4.02
N GLY A 25 14.74 9.36 3.91
CA GLY A 25 15.04 10.35 2.86
C GLY A 25 14.16 10.29 1.62
N ASN A 26 13.52 9.15 1.33
CA ASN A 26 12.41 9.10 0.37
C ASN A 26 11.20 9.88 0.92
N ARG A 27 10.19 10.08 0.09
CA ARG A 27 8.93 10.73 0.46
C ARG A 27 7.74 9.82 0.22
N ILE A 28 6.63 10.12 0.87
CA ILE A 28 5.37 9.37 0.69
C ILE A 28 4.96 9.25 -0.78
N GLY A 29 5.13 10.32 -1.57
CA GLY A 29 4.80 10.29 -2.99
C GLY A 29 5.64 9.29 -3.80
N ASP A 30 6.81 8.86 -3.31
CA ASP A 30 7.58 7.78 -3.93
C ASP A 30 6.91 6.42 -3.70
N VAL A 31 6.34 6.19 -2.51
CA VAL A 31 5.54 5.01 -2.16
C VAL A 31 4.28 4.97 -3.02
N SER A 32 3.51 6.05 -3.02
CA SER A 32 2.27 6.17 -3.78
C SER A 32 2.47 5.98 -5.30
N ALA A 33 3.54 6.57 -5.85
CA ALA A 33 3.86 6.42 -7.26
C ALA A 33 4.28 4.98 -7.62
N ALA A 34 4.93 4.25 -6.71
CA ALA A 34 5.30 2.86 -6.94
C ALA A 34 4.09 1.91 -6.89
N VAL A 35 3.15 2.15 -5.96
CA VAL A 35 1.85 1.44 -5.95
C VAL A 35 1.14 1.63 -7.28
N GLN A 36 0.95 2.89 -7.70
CA GLN A 36 0.28 3.23 -8.96
C GLN A 36 0.97 2.59 -10.17
N ALA A 37 2.29 2.76 -10.29
CA ALA A 37 3.04 2.20 -11.40
C ALA A 37 2.96 0.66 -11.46
N SER A 38 2.86 -0.01 -10.30
CA SER A 38 2.67 -1.46 -10.28
C SER A 38 1.28 -1.85 -10.80
N VAL A 39 0.22 -1.18 -10.34
CA VAL A 39 -1.15 -1.46 -10.82
C VAL A 39 -1.28 -1.20 -12.33
N GLU A 40 -0.73 -0.08 -12.81
CA GLU A 40 -0.76 0.33 -14.22
C GLU A 40 0.15 -0.53 -15.14
N SER A 41 1.06 -1.32 -14.57
CA SER A 41 1.99 -2.14 -15.36
C SER A 41 1.37 -3.41 -15.95
N TRP A 42 0.20 -3.81 -15.47
CA TRP A 42 -0.48 -5.03 -15.90
C TRP A 42 -1.33 -4.80 -17.15
N ASP A 43 -1.45 -5.82 -18.01
CA ASP A 43 -2.25 -5.72 -19.26
C ASP A 43 -3.74 -5.42 -19.03
N HIS A 44 -4.27 -5.77 -17.84
CA HIS A 44 -5.66 -5.48 -17.49
C HIS A 44 -5.76 -4.07 -16.89
N PRO A 45 -6.70 -3.23 -17.34
CA PRO A 45 -6.87 -1.88 -16.83
C PRO A 45 -7.61 -1.91 -15.48
N TYR A 46 -6.85 -2.05 -14.39
CA TYR A 46 -7.39 -1.97 -13.04
C TYR A 46 -7.66 -0.52 -12.62
N GLY A 47 -8.72 -0.30 -11.84
CA GLY A 47 -8.94 0.96 -11.13
C GLY A 47 -8.19 1.01 -9.80
N ILE A 48 -7.87 2.23 -9.34
CA ILE A 48 -7.24 2.49 -8.03
C ILE A 48 -8.17 3.42 -7.27
N VAL A 49 -8.71 2.95 -6.14
CA VAL A 49 -9.59 3.76 -5.31
C VAL A 49 -8.78 4.91 -4.69
N CYS A 50 -9.24 6.15 -4.90
CA CYS A 50 -8.47 7.36 -4.59
C CYS A 50 -8.89 8.03 -3.28
N GLU A 51 -10.10 7.75 -2.80
CA GLU A 51 -10.72 8.37 -1.62
C GLU A 51 -10.19 7.81 -0.29
N TYR A 52 -9.59 6.62 -0.31
CA TYR A 52 -9.04 5.94 0.85
C TYR A 52 -7.54 5.72 0.67
N THR A 53 -6.80 5.92 1.76
CA THR A 53 -5.34 5.93 1.75
C THR A 53 -4.82 5.20 2.97
N GLY A 54 -3.58 4.73 2.88
CA GLY A 54 -2.82 4.40 4.08
C GLY A 54 -2.53 5.62 4.94
N HIS A 55 -1.81 5.38 6.02
CA HIS A 55 -1.62 6.39 7.06
C HIS A 55 -0.39 6.09 7.91
N GLY A 56 0.07 7.09 8.66
CA GLY A 56 0.91 6.85 9.82
C GLY A 56 0.14 6.05 10.87
N ILE A 57 0.82 5.16 11.58
CA ILE A 57 0.20 4.34 12.63
C ILE A 57 1.16 4.19 13.81
N GLY A 58 0.63 4.12 15.03
CA GLY A 58 1.47 3.94 16.22
C GLY A 58 0.68 4.05 17.51
N THR A 59 0.77 5.20 18.17
CA THR A 59 0.02 5.47 19.41
C THR A 59 -1.48 5.67 19.16
N GLU A 60 -1.85 5.97 17.92
CA GLU A 60 -3.22 6.08 17.45
C GLU A 60 -3.39 5.26 16.16
N MET A 61 -4.64 4.90 15.85
CA MET A 61 -4.97 4.07 14.68
C MET A 61 -4.60 4.78 13.38
N HIS A 62 -5.04 6.01 13.21
CA HIS A 62 -4.71 6.86 12.06
C HIS A 62 -3.92 8.08 12.54
N MET A 63 -2.73 8.26 12.00
CA MET A 63 -1.83 9.39 12.26
C MET A 63 -1.29 9.93 10.94
N ASP A 64 -0.76 11.15 10.96
CA ASP A 64 -0.01 11.66 9.82
C ASP A 64 1.25 10.82 9.55
N PRO A 65 1.71 10.72 8.28
CA PRO A 65 1.06 11.26 7.08
C PRO A 65 0.09 10.27 6.43
N ASP A 66 -0.87 10.78 5.66
CA ASP A 66 -1.59 9.96 4.68
C ASP A 66 -0.61 9.32 3.69
N VAL A 67 -0.90 8.10 3.25
CA VAL A 67 -0.14 7.31 2.27
C VAL A 67 -1.07 6.93 1.11
N PRO A 68 -1.27 7.84 0.13
CA PRO A 68 -2.16 7.57 -1.00
C PRO A 68 -1.70 6.39 -1.86
N ASN A 69 -2.65 5.73 -2.52
CA ASN A 69 -2.39 4.62 -3.44
C ASN A 69 -1.99 5.08 -4.86
N TRP A 70 -1.95 6.39 -5.07
CA TRP A 70 -1.59 7.04 -6.31
C TRP A 70 -0.85 8.34 -6.04
N GLY A 71 0.03 8.77 -6.95
CA GLY A 71 0.77 10.00 -6.70
C GLY A 71 1.94 10.24 -7.63
N ARG A 72 2.78 11.20 -7.23
CA ARG A 72 3.98 11.60 -7.98
C ARG A 72 5.22 11.45 -7.11
N PRO A 73 6.33 10.90 -7.66
CA PRO A 73 7.59 10.79 -6.93
C PRO A 73 8.05 12.15 -6.37
N GLY A 74 8.71 12.12 -5.22
CA GLY A 74 9.27 13.29 -4.56
C GLY A 74 8.25 14.26 -3.94
N ARG A 75 6.99 13.85 -3.75
CA ARG A 75 5.93 14.64 -3.10
C ARG A 75 5.60 14.12 -1.69
N GLY A 76 4.94 14.96 -0.89
CA GLY A 76 4.49 14.58 0.46
C GLY A 76 5.58 14.61 1.53
N ALA A 77 5.25 14.09 2.70
CA ALA A 77 6.12 14.03 3.86
C ALA A 77 7.40 13.23 3.56
N ARG A 78 8.52 13.61 4.21
CA ARG A 78 9.77 12.86 4.13
C ARG A 78 9.71 11.70 5.12
N ILE A 79 10.11 10.52 4.67
CA ILE A 79 10.23 9.33 5.50
C ILE A 79 11.49 9.44 6.35
N THR A 80 11.35 9.21 7.65
CA THR A 80 12.45 9.19 8.62
C THR A 80 12.42 7.90 9.44
N GLU A 81 13.58 7.57 10.01
CA GLU A 81 13.68 6.47 11.00
C GLU A 81 12.68 6.69 12.14
N GLY A 82 12.15 5.58 12.68
CA GLY A 82 11.15 5.57 13.74
C GLY A 82 9.70 5.77 13.28
N MET A 83 9.46 6.07 12.00
CA MET A 83 8.10 6.08 11.45
C MET A 83 7.55 4.67 11.30
N CYS A 84 6.24 4.54 11.51
CA CYS A 84 5.45 3.37 11.13
C CYS A 84 4.38 3.82 10.15
N LEU A 85 4.29 3.14 9.00
CA LEU A 85 3.42 3.51 7.90
C LEU A 85 2.57 2.30 7.50
N CYS A 86 1.30 2.54 7.29
CA CYS A 86 0.39 1.61 6.63
C CYS A 86 0.43 1.84 5.11
N VAL A 87 0.62 0.77 4.35
CA VAL A 87 0.49 0.75 2.88
C VAL A 87 -0.65 -0.20 2.53
N GLU A 88 -1.72 0.33 1.94
CA GLU A 88 -3.00 -0.37 1.87
C GLU A 88 -3.77 -0.15 0.54
N PRO A 89 -3.24 -0.63 -0.60
CA PRO A 89 -3.88 -0.42 -1.89
C PRO A 89 -5.21 -1.15 -2.03
N MET A 90 -6.20 -0.40 -2.49
CA MET A 90 -7.53 -0.88 -2.86
C MET A 90 -7.69 -0.76 -4.38
N VAL A 91 -7.79 -1.92 -5.04
CA VAL A 91 -7.75 -2.03 -6.51
C VAL A 91 -9.02 -2.71 -6.99
N THR A 92 -9.59 -2.24 -8.09
CA THR A 92 -10.85 -2.72 -8.65
C THR A 92 -10.62 -3.39 -10.00
N LEU A 93 -11.43 -4.41 -10.33
CA LEU A 93 -11.40 -5.04 -11.65
C LEU A 93 -11.94 -4.11 -12.76
N GLY A 94 -12.81 -3.17 -12.41
CA GLY A 94 -13.37 -2.19 -13.32
C GLY A 94 -12.87 -0.79 -12.98
N ASP A 95 -13.79 0.16 -12.87
CA ASP A 95 -13.46 1.57 -12.61
C ASP A 95 -13.12 1.83 -11.13
N ASP A 96 -12.54 2.99 -10.82
CA ASP A 96 -12.24 3.42 -9.45
C ASP A 96 -13.46 3.99 -8.71
N GLU A 97 -14.51 4.37 -9.44
CA GLU A 97 -15.74 4.93 -8.90
C GLU A 97 -16.41 4.00 -7.87
N ASN A 98 -16.68 4.55 -6.69
CA ASN A 98 -17.26 3.85 -5.55
C ASN A 98 -18.31 4.72 -4.84
N ASP A 99 -19.16 4.06 -4.05
CA ASP A 99 -20.20 4.70 -3.24
C ASP A 99 -20.29 4.06 -1.85
N VAL A 100 -20.69 4.88 -0.87
CA VAL A 100 -20.93 4.44 0.51
C VAL A 100 -22.39 4.04 0.63
N LEU A 101 -22.66 2.83 1.10
CA LEU A 101 -24.02 2.32 1.26
C LEU A 101 -24.76 3.02 2.41
N ASP A 102 -26.06 2.78 2.51
CA ASP A 102 -26.96 3.35 3.52
C ASP A 102 -26.54 3.04 4.98
N ASP A 103 -25.64 2.09 5.20
CA ASP A 103 -25.07 1.80 6.52
C ASP A 103 -23.95 2.78 6.92
N GLU A 104 -23.60 3.73 6.06
CA GLU A 104 -22.57 4.77 6.25
C GLU A 104 -21.14 4.22 6.38
N TRP A 105 -20.90 2.93 6.10
CA TRP A 105 -19.60 2.28 6.27
C TRP A 105 -19.17 1.43 5.08
N THR A 106 -20.08 0.65 4.53
CA THR A 106 -19.76 -0.28 3.46
C THR A 106 -19.52 0.51 2.17
N VAL A 107 -18.33 0.35 1.61
CA VAL A 107 -17.95 0.95 0.33
C VAL A 107 -18.08 -0.10 -0.76
N ARG A 108 -18.71 0.26 -1.89
CA ARG A 108 -18.88 -0.64 -3.04
C ARG A 108 -18.51 0.08 -4.34
N THR A 109 -17.91 -0.64 -5.28
CA THR A 109 -17.76 -0.21 -6.67
C THR A 109 -19.12 0.09 -7.31
N ILE A 110 -19.22 1.20 -8.03
CA ILE A 110 -20.48 1.61 -8.71
C ILE A 110 -20.85 0.61 -9.81
N ASP A 111 -19.86 0.13 -10.56
CA ASP A 111 -20.04 -0.84 -11.65
C ASP A 111 -20.32 -2.28 -11.15
N GLY A 112 -20.22 -2.51 -9.84
CA GLY A 112 -20.42 -3.81 -9.20
C GLY A 112 -19.30 -4.83 -9.47
N SER A 113 -18.16 -4.41 -10.02
CA SER A 113 -16.98 -5.23 -10.20
C SER A 113 -16.33 -5.63 -8.87
N TRP A 114 -15.49 -6.66 -8.88
CA TRP A 114 -14.75 -7.05 -7.68
C TRP A 114 -13.66 -6.03 -7.36
N ALA A 115 -13.44 -5.80 -6.06
CA ALA A 115 -12.29 -5.10 -5.53
C ALA A 115 -11.45 -6.03 -4.66
N ALA A 116 -10.16 -5.73 -4.53
CA ALA A 116 -9.27 -6.37 -3.57
C ALA A 116 -8.52 -5.29 -2.78
N HIS A 117 -8.21 -5.66 -1.54
CA HIS A 117 -7.48 -4.83 -0.61
C HIS A 117 -6.41 -5.69 0.06
N TRP A 118 -5.19 -5.17 0.14
CA TRP A 118 -4.09 -5.75 0.91
C TRP A 118 -3.46 -4.64 1.73
N GLU A 119 -3.03 -4.97 2.94
CA GLU A 119 -2.50 -4.02 3.90
C GLU A 119 -1.28 -4.60 4.61
N ASN A 120 -0.26 -3.76 4.82
CA ASN A 120 0.81 -4.07 5.75
C ASN A 120 1.27 -2.80 6.49
N THR A 121 1.55 -2.97 7.79
CA THR A 121 2.18 -1.94 8.60
C THR A 121 3.69 -2.14 8.62
N VAL A 122 4.45 -1.09 8.30
CA VAL A 122 5.91 -1.14 8.13
C VAL A 122 6.60 -0.16 9.07
N ALA A 123 7.52 -0.68 9.89
CA ALA A 123 8.40 0.11 10.73
C ALA A 123 9.71 0.44 10.00
N VAL A 124 10.08 1.72 10.02
CA VAL A 124 11.35 2.22 9.46
C VAL A 124 12.41 2.21 10.55
N THR A 125 13.36 1.28 10.46
CA THR A 125 14.46 1.17 11.42
C THR A 125 15.76 1.76 10.85
N PRO A 126 16.81 1.99 11.67
CA PRO A 126 18.12 2.42 11.18
C PRO A 126 18.81 1.41 10.25
N GLY A 127 18.48 0.11 10.37
CA GLY A 127 19.13 -0.97 9.61
C GLY A 127 18.37 -1.44 8.37
N GLY A 128 17.10 -1.04 8.23
CA GLY A 128 16.19 -1.59 7.23
C GLY A 128 14.73 -1.50 7.66
N LEU A 129 13.87 -2.26 6.99
CA LEU A 129 12.46 -2.34 7.31
C LEU A 129 12.14 -3.56 8.15
N TRP A 130 11.12 -3.42 8.99
CA TRP A 130 10.39 -4.52 9.59
C TRP A 130 8.91 -4.38 9.24
N VAL A 131 8.34 -5.39 8.58
CA VAL A 131 6.90 -5.43 8.29
C VAL A 131 6.19 -6.07 9.47
N LEU A 132 5.57 -5.24 10.30
CA LEU A 132 5.01 -5.59 11.61
C LEU A 132 3.90 -6.64 11.53
N THR A 133 3.24 -6.74 10.39
CA THR A 133 2.06 -7.59 10.14
C THR A 133 2.37 -8.85 9.33
N GLU A 134 3.64 -9.08 8.98
CA GLU A 134 4.08 -10.33 8.35
C GLU A 134 4.67 -11.31 9.40
N PRO A 135 4.44 -12.63 9.28
CA PRO A 135 4.87 -13.61 10.28
C PRO A 135 6.40 -13.67 10.52
N ASP A 136 7.19 -13.37 9.50
CA ASP A 136 8.67 -13.34 9.54
C ASP A 136 9.23 -11.91 9.59
N GLY A 137 8.39 -10.92 9.90
CA GLY A 137 8.78 -9.51 9.82
C GLY A 137 8.95 -9.00 8.39
N GLY A 138 8.50 -9.75 7.38
CA GLY A 138 8.64 -9.45 5.96
C GLY A 138 10.01 -9.82 5.39
N GLN A 139 10.83 -10.57 6.13
CA GLN A 139 12.20 -10.88 5.75
C GLN A 139 12.29 -11.48 4.34
N ALA A 140 11.52 -12.53 4.05
CA ALA A 140 11.60 -13.22 2.77
C ALA A 140 11.22 -12.32 1.57
N GLU A 141 10.16 -11.52 1.70
CA GLU A 141 9.69 -10.60 0.65
C GLU A 141 10.65 -9.41 0.47
N LEU A 142 11.13 -8.82 1.57
CA LEU A 142 12.08 -7.71 1.52
C LEU A 142 13.40 -8.13 0.86
N GLU A 143 13.96 -9.26 1.25
CA GLU A 143 15.20 -9.79 0.67
C GLU A 143 15.02 -10.12 -0.82
N ALA A 144 13.91 -10.77 -1.20
CA ALA A 144 13.60 -11.08 -2.60
C ALA A 144 13.49 -9.81 -3.48
N ARG A 145 13.09 -8.68 -2.88
CA ARG A 145 12.94 -7.38 -3.55
C ARG A 145 14.17 -6.48 -3.40
N GLY A 146 15.25 -6.96 -2.77
CA GLY A 146 16.49 -6.20 -2.57
C GLY A 146 16.36 -5.04 -1.58
N VAL A 147 15.38 -5.11 -0.68
CA VAL A 147 15.15 -4.11 0.37
C VAL A 147 15.82 -4.58 1.66
N PRO A 148 16.63 -3.75 2.33
CA PRO A 148 17.24 -4.13 3.61
C PRO A 148 16.19 -4.49 4.65
N PHE A 149 16.27 -5.72 5.18
CA PHE A 149 15.50 -6.19 6.33
C PHE A 149 16.26 -5.92 7.63
N ALA A 150 15.55 -5.53 8.68
CA ALA A 150 16.13 -5.36 10.01
C ALA A 150 15.14 -5.75 11.12
N PRO A 151 15.48 -6.71 12.00
CA PRO A 151 14.64 -7.07 13.14
C PRO A 151 14.53 -5.94 14.18
N LEU A 152 13.41 -5.94 14.91
CA LEU A 152 13.15 -4.96 15.99
C LEU A 152 13.99 -5.21 17.27
N CYS A 153 14.76 -6.30 17.32
CA CYS A 153 15.67 -6.65 18.41
C CYS A 153 16.79 -7.57 17.94
#